data_AF-A0A5B0TX74-F1
#
_entry.id   AF-A0A5B0TX74-F1
#
_cell.length_a   1.000
_cell.length_b   1.000
_cell.length_c   1.000
_cell.angle_alpha   90.00
_cell.angle_beta   90.00
_cell.angle_gamma   90.00
#
_symmetry.space_group_name_H-M   'P 1'
#
loop_
_entity.id
_entity.type
_entity.pdbx_description
1 polymer ?
#
loop_
_entity_poly.entity_id
_entity_poly.type
_entity_poly.pdbx_seq_one_letter_code
_entity_poly.pdbx_strand_id
1 'polypeptide(L)'
;MNKYKQSLVLLCLYLILSSVFYISVTQKSQQVVKQKIIQIEKQIALDLPLLDLSNELLKHSGNKDAVNSYIKALNSYIDSDDLRVVTIVPKSEMVTPIKPNQIIRSLSTSSGFVLVVFSVKHTHFTLSHVIYYLMFFVLSVLVSFWIKFAFIKQSNKQLINTEHQIITEPTPLVLIVDLSDKTLSSSCNPEQKISLANKPLCFYLALVEYCTNNDDVALSHNKDVPGELLELANKYFYRLIELGHTVRKRPNFNNSLEKTLSEIRAALDEVLNECPEEKELYYPPKAYGEGSRSRLHSYGLANIRKGNIEIIGK
;
A
#
# COMPACT_ATOMS: atom_id res chain seq x y z
N MET A 1 -16.64 10.29 8.27
CA MET A 1 -15.79 10.06 9.47
C MET A 1 -15.96 11.24 10.43
N ASN A 2 -16.30 11.02 11.70
CA ASN A 2 -16.47 12.10 12.69
C ASN A 2 -15.15 12.90 12.84
N LYS A 3 -15.21 14.23 13.00
CA LYS A 3 -14.03 15.11 13.13
C LYS A 3 -13.06 14.62 14.22
N TYR A 4 -13.62 14.08 15.31
CA TYR A 4 -12.87 13.46 16.40
C TYR A 4 -12.11 12.20 15.99
N LYS A 5 -12.70 11.32 15.16
CA LYS A 5 -12.03 10.11 14.66
C LYS A 5 -10.86 10.46 13.73
N GLN A 6 -11.02 11.47 12.88
CA GLN A 6 -9.94 11.92 12.00
C GLN A 6 -8.79 12.56 12.78
N SER A 7 -9.10 13.37 13.80
CA SER A 7 -8.09 13.94 14.69
C SER A 7 -7.32 12.84 15.46
N LEU A 8 -8.02 11.80 15.91
CA LEU A 8 -7.41 10.65 16.58
C LEU A 8 -6.45 9.89 15.65
N VAL A 9 -6.84 9.62 14.40
CA VAL A 9 -5.97 8.94 13.42
C VAL A 9 -4.70 9.76 13.17
N LEU A 10 -4.84 11.07 12.97
CA LEU A 10 -3.70 11.97 12.77
C LEU A 10 -2.76 11.96 13.98
N LEU A 11 -3.31 12.07 15.19
CA LEU A 11 -2.54 12.05 16.44
C LEU A 11 -1.79 10.72 16.59
N CYS A 12 -2.46 9.59 16.37
CA CYS A 12 -1.83 8.27 16.45
C CYS A 12 -0.69 8.14 15.43
N LEU A 13 -0.90 8.56 14.17
CA LEU A 13 0.12 8.46 13.13
C LEU A 13 1.34 9.31 13.47
N TYR A 14 1.11 10.55 13.94
CA TYR A 14 2.18 11.44 14.36
C TYR A 14 2.98 10.88 15.54
N LEU A 15 2.29 10.33 16.56
CA LEU A 15 2.94 9.75 17.73
C LEU A 15 3.78 8.53 17.38
N ILE A 16 3.29 7.66 16.49
CA ILE A 16 4.04 6.48 16.03
C ILE A 16 5.32 6.91 15.31
N LEU A 17 5.21 7.80 14.32
CA LEU A 17 6.37 8.28 13.56
C LEU A 17 7.39 9.00 14.45
N SER A 18 6.90 9.86 15.35
CA SER A 18 7.74 10.60 16.30
C SER A 18 8.46 9.67 17.28
N SER A 19 7.78 8.62 17.75
CA SER A 19 8.35 7.63 18.66
C SER A 19 9.46 6.82 17.98
N VAL A 20 9.19 6.31 16.77
CA VAL A 20 10.18 5.56 15.99
C VAL A 20 11.43 6.41 15.74
N PHE A 21 11.24 7.68 15.35
CA PHE A 21 12.35 8.60 15.14
C PHE A 21 13.15 8.86 16.44
N TYR A 22 12.46 9.14 17.54
CA TYR A 22 13.10 9.39 18.83
C TYR A 22 13.98 8.22 19.29
N ILE A 23 13.44 7.00 19.20
CA ILE A 23 14.17 5.77 19.55
C ILE A 23 15.38 5.61 18.63
N SER A 24 15.19 5.80 17.32
CA SER A 24 16.26 5.65 16.32
C SER A 24 17.41 6.62 16.54
N VAL A 25 17.11 7.91 16.75
CA VAL A 25 18.11 8.94 17.03
C VAL A 25 18.86 8.65 18.31
N THR A 26 18.14 8.26 19.37
CA THR A 26 18.74 7.94 20.67
C THR A 26 19.71 6.76 20.56
N GLN A 27 19.28 5.68 19.91
CA GLN A 27 20.12 4.50 19.68
C GLN A 27 21.34 4.84 18.84
N LYS A 28 21.17 5.59 17.74
CA LYS A 28 22.27 5.98 16.86
C LYS A 28 23.28 6.87 17.60
N SER A 29 22.81 7.85 18.36
CA SER A 29 23.65 8.73 19.17
C SER A 29 24.49 7.94 20.18
N GLN A 30 23.86 7.00 20.91
CA GLN A 30 24.58 6.12 21.84
C GLN A 30 25.64 5.27 21.15
N GLN A 31 25.35 4.72 19.96
CA GLN A 31 26.32 3.95 19.19
C GLN A 31 27.52 4.79 18.76
N VAL A 32 27.28 6.01 18.26
CA VAL A 32 28.35 6.93 17.84
C VAL A 32 29.23 7.32 19.02
N VAL A 33 28.64 7.67 20.17
CA VAL A 33 29.40 7.98 21.39
C VAL A 33 30.23 6.77 21.83
N LYS A 34 29.65 5.56 21.83
CA LYS A 34 30.37 4.33 22.19
C LYS A 34 31.56 4.08 21.25
N GLN A 35 31.38 4.27 19.94
CA GLN A 35 32.46 4.12 18.96
C GLN A 35 33.58 5.14 19.17
N LYS A 36 33.24 6.41 19.39
CA LYS A 36 34.22 7.47 19.71
C LYS A 36 34.99 7.14 20.99
N ILE A 37 34.31 6.68 22.04
CA ILE A 37 34.96 6.25 23.29
C ILE A 37 35.95 5.13 23.00
N ILE A 38 35.58 4.09 22.25
CA ILE A 38 36.48 2.98 21.91
C ILE A 38 37.69 3.47 21.11
N GLN A 39 37.52 4.41 20.19
CA GLN A 39 38.63 4.96 19.41
C GLN A 39 39.60 5.76 20.29
N ILE A 40 39.08 6.62 21.17
CA ILE A 40 39.90 7.38 22.12
C ILE A 40 40.58 6.44 23.12
N GLU A 41 39.88 5.42 23.59
CA GLU A 41 40.42 4.39 24.48
C GLU A 41 41.60 3.65 23.82
N LYS A 42 41.49 3.28 22.55
CA LYS A 42 42.60 2.68 21.79
C LYS A 42 43.79 3.63 21.67
N GLN A 43 43.55 4.91 21.39
CA GLN A 43 44.62 5.91 21.32
C GLN A 43 45.32 6.04 22.68
N ILE A 44 44.56 6.20 23.77
CA ILE A 44 45.11 6.26 25.13
C ILE A 44 45.88 4.98 25.46
N ALA A 45 45.40 3.81 25.06
CA ALA A 45 46.10 2.54 25.29
C ALA A 45 47.45 2.47 24.55
N LEU A 46 47.53 3.03 23.34
CA LEU A 46 48.79 3.12 22.58
C LEU A 46 49.77 4.11 23.23
N ASP A 47 49.26 5.24 23.71
CA ASP A 47 50.07 6.30 24.33
C ASP A 47 50.37 6.04 25.80
N LEU A 48 49.77 5.01 26.40
CA LEU A 48 49.84 4.70 27.82
C LEU A 48 51.27 4.53 28.36
N PRO A 49 52.21 3.88 27.64
CA PRO A 49 53.60 3.78 28.10
C PRO A 49 54.35 5.12 28.14
N LEU A 50 53.86 6.13 27.40
CA LEU A 50 54.42 7.48 27.36
C LEU A 50 53.84 8.37 28.47
N LEU A 51 52.73 7.94 29.07
CA LEU A 51 52.10 8.65 30.19
C LEU A 51 52.82 8.33 31.49
N ASP A 52 53.33 9.38 32.13
CA ASP A 52 54.03 9.30 33.40
C ASP A 52 53.06 9.12 34.57
N LEU A 53 52.42 7.95 34.63
CA LEU A 53 51.44 7.58 35.66
C LEU A 53 52.15 7.09 36.93
N SER A 54 51.55 7.33 38.08
CA SER A 54 52.02 6.78 39.34
C SER A 54 51.91 5.25 39.36
N ASN A 55 52.86 4.61 40.05
CA ASN A 55 52.94 3.17 40.17
C ASN A 55 53.43 2.79 41.57
N GLU A 56 52.54 2.16 42.33
CA GLU A 56 52.80 1.73 43.70
C GLU A 56 53.88 0.63 43.79
N LEU A 57 53.92 -0.29 42.81
CA LEU A 57 54.92 -1.36 42.75
C LEU A 57 56.33 -0.81 42.52
N LEU A 58 56.44 0.27 41.74
CA LEU A 58 57.71 0.92 41.41
C LEU A 58 58.05 2.10 42.35
N LYS A 59 57.21 2.37 43.37
CA LYS A 59 57.30 3.56 44.24
C LYS A 59 57.44 4.87 43.45
N HIS A 60 56.80 4.92 42.29
CA HIS A 60 56.87 6.05 41.38
C HIS A 60 55.63 6.93 41.55
N SER A 61 55.81 8.22 41.82
CA SER A 61 54.69 9.14 42.08
C SER A 61 54.02 9.68 40.81
N GLY A 62 54.59 9.42 39.63
CA GLY A 62 54.11 9.94 38.36
C GLY A 62 54.22 11.47 38.23
N ASN A 63 53.88 11.99 37.05
CA ASN A 63 53.81 13.42 36.74
C ASN A 63 52.40 13.82 36.30
N LYS A 64 51.64 14.37 37.25
CA LYS A 64 50.24 14.79 37.04
C LYS A 64 50.10 15.93 36.02
N ASP A 65 51.10 16.81 35.92
CA ASP A 65 51.06 17.94 34.98
C ASP A 65 51.26 17.50 33.54
N ALA A 66 52.12 16.50 33.31
CA ALA A 66 52.31 15.87 32.00
C ALA A 66 51.02 15.16 31.55
N VAL A 67 50.38 14.40 32.43
CA VAL A 67 49.10 13.73 32.14
C VAL A 67 47.98 14.73 31.85
N ASN A 68 47.89 15.81 32.63
CA ASN A 68 46.92 16.88 32.38
C ASN A 68 47.17 17.61 31.05
N SER A 69 48.43 17.82 30.68
CA SER A 69 48.81 18.43 29.40
C SER A 69 48.45 17.53 28.22
N TYR A 70 48.68 16.22 28.35
CA TYR A 70 48.23 15.22 27.39
C TYR A 70 46.70 15.23 27.24
N ILE A 71 45.95 15.21 28.35
CA ILE A 71 44.48 15.24 28.31
C ILE A 71 43.98 16.51 27.60
N LYS A 72 44.62 17.67 27.83
CA LYS A 72 44.29 18.91 27.12
C LYS A 72 44.55 18.80 25.62
N ALA A 73 45.71 18.28 25.22
CA ALA A 73 46.04 18.07 23.80
C ALA A 73 45.07 17.09 23.13
N LEU A 74 44.78 15.97 23.79
CA LEU A 74 43.83 14.97 23.30
C LEU A 74 42.42 15.56 23.15
N ASN A 75 41.94 16.34 24.13
CA ASN A 75 40.65 17.01 24.04
C ASN A 75 40.59 18.08 22.94
N SER A 76 41.70 18.75 22.63
CA SER A 76 41.75 19.65 21.46
C SER A 76 41.65 18.90 20.13
N TYR A 77 42.16 17.66 20.05
CA TYR A 77 42.02 16.82 18.86
C TYR A 77 40.62 16.21 18.72
N ILE A 78 39.98 15.86 19.84
CA ILE A 78 38.61 15.34 19.85
C ILE A 78 37.61 16.39 19.32
N ASP A 79 37.90 17.68 19.54
CA ASP A 79 37.13 18.85 19.06
C ASP A 79 35.61 18.63 19.10
N SER A 80 35.12 18.14 20.26
CA SER A 80 33.71 17.85 20.44
C SER A 80 33.21 18.30 21.81
N ASP A 81 32.08 19.00 21.82
CA ASP A 81 31.40 19.43 23.05
C ASP A 81 30.66 18.28 23.75
N ASP A 82 30.40 17.20 23.03
CA ASP A 82 29.59 16.08 23.50
C ASP A 82 30.40 15.02 24.26
N LEU A 83 31.72 14.97 24.06
CA LEU A 83 32.60 13.95 24.64
C LEU A 83 33.96 14.55 24.97
N ARG A 84 34.38 14.41 26.24
CA ARG A 84 35.70 14.87 26.69
C ARG A 84 36.32 13.88 27.68
N VAL A 85 37.64 13.73 27.66
CA VAL A 85 38.40 13.00 28.68
C VAL A 85 38.61 13.93 29.88
N VAL A 86 38.21 13.48 31.06
CA VAL A 86 38.28 14.26 32.31
C VAL A 86 39.55 13.93 33.07
N THR A 87 39.84 12.64 33.24
CA THR A 87 41.01 12.19 34.00
C THR A 87 41.45 10.80 33.56
N ILE A 88 42.75 10.53 33.73
CA ILE A 88 43.40 9.24 33.53
C ILE A 88 44.23 8.99 34.79
N VAL A 89 43.85 7.98 35.58
CA VAL A 89 44.50 7.68 36.86
C VAL A 89 44.59 6.17 37.10
N PRO A 90 45.60 5.69 37.84
CA PRO A 90 45.59 4.32 38.33
C PRO A 90 44.36 4.04 39.21
N LYS A 91 43.88 2.80 39.21
CA LYS A 91 42.70 2.39 39.97
C LYS A 91 42.80 2.70 41.47
N SER A 92 44.00 2.64 42.04
CA SER A 92 44.26 2.93 43.46
C SER A 92 44.08 4.40 43.83
N GLU A 93 44.17 5.33 42.88
CA GLU A 93 44.10 6.78 43.12
C GLU A 93 42.74 7.40 42.79
N MET A 94 41.72 6.60 42.52
CA MET A 94 40.39 7.12 42.21
C MET A 94 39.66 7.55 43.50
N VAL A 95 39.65 8.85 43.79
CA VAL A 95 39.12 9.40 45.07
C VAL A 95 37.67 9.91 44.99
N THR A 96 37.12 10.20 43.81
CA THR A 96 35.83 10.92 43.70
C THR A 96 34.67 10.06 43.19
N PRO A 97 33.44 10.23 43.74
CA PRO A 97 32.25 9.59 43.20
C PRO A 97 31.93 10.13 41.80
N ILE A 98 31.49 9.21 40.95
CA ILE A 98 31.22 9.41 39.52
C ILE A 98 30.01 10.32 39.36
N LYS A 99 30.12 11.39 38.56
CA LYS A 99 28.97 12.22 38.21
C LYS A 99 28.05 11.45 37.24
N PRO A 100 26.72 11.68 37.22
CA PRO A 100 25.77 10.91 36.40
C PRO A 100 26.07 10.91 34.89
N ASN A 101 26.78 11.92 34.39
CA ASN A 101 27.16 12.04 32.98
C ASN A 101 28.59 11.56 32.68
N GLN A 102 29.18 10.78 33.58
CA GLN A 102 30.53 10.25 33.41
C GLN A 102 30.52 8.75 33.14
N ILE A 103 31.36 8.33 32.20
CA ILE A 103 31.57 6.93 31.84
C ILE A 103 33.01 6.56 32.18
N ILE A 104 33.19 5.44 32.87
CA ILE A 104 34.52 4.91 33.20
C ILE A 104 34.86 3.75 32.28
N ARG A 105 36.09 3.77 31.76
CA ARG A 105 36.72 2.63 31.09
C ARG A 105 37.98 2.26 31.84
N SER A 106 38.24 0.97 31.93
CA SER A 106 39.44 0.42 32.55
C SER A 106 40.34 -0.17 31.49
N LEU A 107 41.58 0.30 31.43
CA LEU A 107 42.64 -0.24 30.60
C LEU A 107 43.53 -1.16 31.45
N SER A 108 43.79 -2.36 30.95
CA SER A 108 44.70 -3.31 31.60
C SER A 108 46.14 -3.06 31.15
N THR A 109 47.05 -2.95 32.11
CA THR A 109 48.49 -2.80 31.88
C THR A 109 49.26 -3.89 32.63
N SER A 110 50.54 -4.08 32.29
CA SER A 110 51.44 -4.98 33.02
C SER A 110 51.63 -4.61 34.50
N SER A 111 51.43 -3.33 34.84
CA SER A 111 51.56 -2.80 36.20
C SER A 111 50.23 -2.64 36.95
N GLY A 112 49.10 -3.02 36.36
CA GLY A 112 47.77 -2.90 36.98
C GLY A 112 46.72 -2.25 36.08
N PHE A 113 45.62 -1.76 36.67
CA PHE A 113 44.52 -1.15 35.93
C PHE A 113 44.61 0.39 35.95
N VAL A 114 44.48 0.99 34.77
CA VAL A 114 44.34 2.43 34.59
C VAL A 114 42.89 2.76 34.26
N LEU A 115 42.31 3.74 34.96
CA LEU A 115 40.95 4.20 34.74
C LEU A 115 40.96 5.47 33.91
N VAL A 116 40.14 5.48 32.86
CA VAL A 116 39.87 6.64 32.01
C VAL A 116 38.44 7.08 32.26
N VAL A 117 38.26 8.34 32.65
CA VAL A 117 36.94 8.93 32.91
C VAL A 117 36.58 9.86 31.77
N PHE A 118 35.45 9.56 31.11
CA PHE A 118 34.87 10.37 30.06
C PHE A 118 33.69 11.17 30.60
N SER A 119 33.55 12.42 30.19
CA SER A 119 32.33 13.21 30.36
C SER A 119 31.55 13.20 29.05
N VAL A 120 30.30 12.74 29.11
CA VAL A 120 29.39 12.71 27.96
C VAL A 120 28.26 13.71 28.16
N LYS A 121 28.11 14.66 27.24
CA LYS A 121 26.98 15.58 27.23
C LYS A 121 25.94 15.04 26.25
N HIS A 122 24.77 14.68 26.76
CA HIS A 122 23.67 14.24 25.92
C HIS A 122 22.84 15.45 25.47
N THR A 123 23.01 15.87 24.22
CA THR A 123 22.11 16.84 23.58
C THR A 123 20.96 16.10 22.91
N HIS A 124 19.85 15.95 23.63
CA HIS A 124 18.67 15.23 23.12
C HIS A 124 17.83 16.05 22.12
N PHE A 125 17.93 17.37 22.15
CA PHE A 125 17.12 18.27 21.34
C PHE A 125 17.99 19.31 20.67
N THR A 126 18.29 19.11 19.39
CA THR A 126 18.86 20.16 18.55
C THR A 126 17.77 20.75 17.66
N LEU A 127 17.96 21.98 17.19
CA LEU A 127 17.00 22.67 16.32
C LEU A 127 16.70 21.87 15.04
N SER A 128 17.67 21.10 14.55
CA SER A 128 17.50 20.15 13.44
C SER A 128 16.48 19.04 13.74
N HIS A 129 16.40 18.54 14.97
CA HIS A 129 15.41 17.53 15.36
C HIS A 129 13.97 18.06 15.27
N VAL A 130 13.77 19.35 15.59
CA VAL A 130 12.46 20.01 15.52
C VAL A 130 11.91 20.01 14.09
N ILE A 131 12.77 20.23 13.09
CA ILE A 131 12.39 20.20 11.67
C ILE A 131 11.85 18.82 11.27
N TYR A 132 12.48 17.74 11.74
CA TYR A 132 12.01 16.39 11.44
C TYR A 132 10.64 16.10 12.08
N TYR A 133 10.41 16.52 13.34
CA TYR A 133 9.11 16.41 13.96
C TYR A 133 8.03 17.21 13.21
N LEU A 134 8.36 18.42 12.72
CA LEU A 134 7.46 19.20 11.87
C LEU A 134 7.14 18.47 10.56
N MET A 135 8.14 17.86 9.91
CA MET A 135 7.92 17.06 8.69
C MET A 135 7.00 15.86 8.94
N PHE A 136 7.16 15.15 10.07
CA PHE A 136 6.26 14.04 10.42
C PHE A 136 4.84 14.51 10.71
N PHE A 137 4.67 15.72 11.27
CA PHE A 137 3.36 16.32 11.44
C PHE A 137 2.69 16.58 10.07
N VAL A 138 3.42 17.21 9.14
CA VAL A 138 2.92 17.47 7.78
C VAL A 138 2.59 16.17 7.04
N LEU A 139 3.46 15.16 7.15
CA LEU A 139 3.22 13.84 6.55
C LEU A 139 1.97 13.18 7.14
N SER A 140 1.76 13.29 8.45
CA SER A 140 0.56 12.77 9.13
C SER A 140 -0.73 13.44 8.63
N VAL A 141 -0.69 14.75 8.36
CA VAL A 141 -1.81 15.49 7.77
C VAL A 141 -2.11 14.97 6.36
N LEU A 142 -1.08 14.83 5.51
CA LEU A 142 -1.24 14.36 4.13
C LEU A 142 -1.83 12.95 4.06
N VAL A 143 -1.30 12.02 4.87
CA VAL A 143 -1.81 10.64 4.95
C VAL A 143 -3.24 10.62 5.48
N SER A 144 -3.56 11.41 6.49
CA SER A 144 -4.93 11.51 7.02
C SER A 144 -5.91 12.08 5.99
N PHE A 145 -5.46 13.02 5.15
CA PHE A 145 -6.25 13.55 4.05
C PHE A 145 -6.46 12.51 2.95
N TRP A 146 -5.41 11.75 2.59
CA TRP A 146 -5.49 10.62 1.66
C TRP A 146 -6.45 9.54 2.12
N ILE A 147 -6.39 9.15 3.40
CA ILE A 147 -7.33 8.20 4.00
C ILE A 147 -8.75 8.75 3.92
N LYS A 148 -8.97 10.03 4.26
CA LYS A 148 -10.29 10.65 4.13
C LYS A 148 -10.78 10.65 2.69
N PHE A 149 -9.92 10.95 1.72
CA PHE A 149 -10.27 10.93 0.30
C PHE A 149 -10.58 9.52 -0.19
N ALA A 150 -9.80 8.52 0.21
CA ALA A 150 -10.06 7.11 -0.09
C ALA A 150 -11.37 6.65 0.55
N PHE A 151 -11.64 7.02 1.81
CA PHE A 151 -12.92 6.76 2.47
C PHE A 151 -14.07 7.52 1.83
N ILE A 152 -13.90 8.74 1.30
CA ILE A 152 -14.95 9.45 0.56
C ILE A 152 -15.17 8.80 -0.80
N LYS A 153 -14.13 8.34 -1.49
CA LYS A 153 -14.28 7.60 -2.76
C LYS A 153 -14.96 6.25 -2.53
N GLN A 154 -14.60 5.55 -1.46
CA GLN A 154 -15.23 4.30 -1.04
C GLN A 154 -16.62 4.52 -0.47
N SER A 155 -16.83 5.60 0.29
CA SER A 155 -18.14 5.98 0.83
C SER A 155 -19.02 6.56 -0.26
N ASN A 156 -18.52 7.18 -1.32
CA ASN A 156 -19.29 7.57 -2.49
C ASN A 156 -19.55 6.34 -3.34
N LYS A 157 -18.63 5.38 -3.44
CA LYS A 157 -18.94 4.06 -4.02
C LYS A 157 -20.03 3.36 -3.20
N GLN A 158 -19.95 3.40 -1.87
CA GLN A 158 -20.96 2.85 -0.95
C GLN A 158 -22.22 3.68 -0.89
N LEU A 159 -22.20 5.00 -1.04
CA LEU A 159 -23.35 5.90 -0.98
C LEU A 159 -24.01 6.00 -2.36
N ILE A 160 -23.29 5.76 -3.45
CA ILE A 160 -23.88 5.35 -4.74
C ILE A 160 -24.54 3.97 -4.56
N ASN A 161 -23.92 3.03 -3.83
CA ASN A 161 -24.56 1.74 -3.48
C ASN A 161 -25.69 1.86 -2.43
N THR A 162 -25.72 2.89 -1.57
CA THR A 162 -26.67 3.07 -0.46
C THR A 162 -27.77 4.08 -0.79
N GLU A 163 -27.54 5.05 -1.68
CA GLU A 163 -28.60 5.79 -2.38
C GLU A 163 -29.39 4.87 -3.31
N HIS A 164 -28.79 3.77 -3.78
CA HIS A 164 -29.52 2.62 -4.35
C HIS A 164 -30.26 1.76 -3.29
N GLN A 165 -30.09 1.99 -1.99
CA GLN A 165 -30.76 1.26 -0.90
C GLN A 165 -31.70 2.11 -0.02
N ILE A 166 -31.87 3.41 -0.30
CA ILE A 166 -32.88 4.25 0.36
C ILE A 166 -33.67 5.02 -0.70
N ILE A 167 -34.37 4.29 -1.56
CA ILE A 167 -35.60 4.78 -2.20
C ILE A 167 -36.65 3.70 -1.99
N THR A 168 -37.65 4.03 -1.18
CA THR A 168 -38.89 3.29 -1.06
C THR A 168 -39.66 3.47 -2.37
N GLU A 169 -39.34 2.68 -3.39
CA GLU A 169 -40.16 2.27 -4.55
C GLU A 169 -39.35 1.26 -5.38
N PRO A 170 -39.98 0.27 -6.05
CA PRO A 170 -39.27 -0.88 -6.63
C PRO A 170 -38.41 -0.43 -7.82
N THR A 171 -37.14 -0.11 -7.58
CA THR A 171 -36.21 0.23 -8.66
C THR A 171 -35.79 -1.04 -9.42
N PRO A 172 -36.05 -1.12 -10.74
CA PRO A 172 -35.75 -2.30 -11.55
C PRO A 172 -34.25 -2.61 -11.60
N LEU A 173 -33.91 -3.91 -11.57
CA LEU A 173 -32.55 -4.44 -11.65
C LEU A 173 -31.80 -3.84 -12.85
N VAL A 174 -30.56 -3.38 -12.64
CA VAL A 174 -29.67 -2.88 -13.70
C VAL A 174 -28.54 -3.87 -13.93
N LEU A 175 -28.39 -4.38 -15.15
CA LEU A 175 -27.23 -5.18 -15.55
C LEU A 175 -26.09 -4.24 -16.00
N ILE A 176 -24.94 -4.33 -15.33
CA ILE A 176 -23.78 -3.49 -15.59
C ILE A 176 -22.75 -4.28 -16.39
N VAL A 177 -22.37 -3.76 -17.55
CA VAL A 177 -21.35 -4.33 -18.44
C VAL A 177 -20.16 -3.38 -18.52
N ASP A 178 -19.00 -3.81 -18.00
CA ASP A 178 -17.77 -3.02 -18.04
C ASP A 178 -16.84 -3.51 -19.15
N LEU A 179 -16.66 -2.70 -20.19
CA LEU A 179 -15.75 -2.98 -21.31
C LEU A 179 -14.27 -2.80 -20.94
N SER A 180 -13.96 -2.00 -19.92
CA SER A 180 -12.59 -1.76 -19.46
C SER A 180 -12.06 -3.01 -18.76
N ASP A 181 -12.86 -3.58 -17.86
CA ASP A 181 -12.50 -4.79 -17.11
C ASP A 181 -12.98 -6.09 -17.78
N LYS A 182 -13.83 -6.01 -18.82
CA LYS A 182 -14.52 -7.15 -19.49
C LYS A 182 -15.37 -7.99 -18.53
N THR A 183 -16.12 -7.31 -17.66
CA THR A 183 -16.92 -7.95 -16.62
C THR A 183 -18.40 -7.64 -16.73
N LEU A 184 -19.24 -8.61 -16.37
CA LEU A 184 -20.66 -8.44 -16.09
C LEU A 184 -20.89 -8.42 -14.58
N SER A 185 -21.79 -7.55 -14.13
CA SER A 185 -22.26 -7.48 -12.74
C SER A 185 -23.72 -7.02 -12.69
N SER A 186 -24.41 -7.27 -11.59
CA SER A 186 -25.78 -6.82 -11.37
C SER A 186 -25.81 -5.71 -10.32
N SER A 187 -26.77 -4.79 -10.42
CA SER A 187 -27.06 -3.83 -9.34
C SER A 187 -27.46 -4.51 -8.03
N CYS A 188 -27.99 -5.74 -8.08
CA CYS A 188 -28.26 -6.56 -6.89
C CYS A 188 -26.97 -6.92 -6.14
N ASN A 189 -25.90 -7.27 -6.89
CA ASN A 189 -24.62 -7.70 -6.34
C ASN A 189 -23.45 -7.12 -7.16
N PRO A 190 -23.04 -5.87 -6.89
CA PRO A 190 -21.98 -5.20 -7.64
C PRO A 190 -20.58 -5.71 -7.29
N GLU A 191 -20.42 -6.53 -6.24
CA GLU A 191 -19.13 -7.14 -5.88
C GLU A 191 -18.84 -8.39 -6.72
N GLN A 192 -19.89 -9.08 -7.18
CA GLN A 192 -19.77 -10.24 -8.05
C GLN A 192 -19.56 -9.81 -9.51
N LYS A 193 -18.29 -9.68 -9.89
CA LYS A 193 -17.87 -9.40 -11.27
C LYS A 193 -17.48 -10.68 -12.00
N ILE A 194 -18.22 -11.04 -13.03
CA ILE A 194 -17.96 -12.23 -13.86
C ILE A 194 -17.28 -11.82 -15.16
N SER A 195 -16.08 -12.34 -15.41
CA SER A 195 -15.32 -12.02 -16.62
C SER A 195 -15.82 -12.81 -17.84
N LEU A 196 -16.03 -12.14 -18.97
CA LEU A 196 -16.33 -12.81 -20.24
C LEU A 196 -15.14 -12.74 -21.21
N ALA A 197 -15.05 -13.76 -22.07
CA ALA A 197 -14.16 -13.71 -23.21
C ALA A 197 -14.62 -12.62 -24.22
N ASN A 198 -13.69 -12.09 -25.01
CA ASN A 198 -13.97 -10.97 -25.90
C ASN A 198 -15.12 -11.26 -26.89
N LYS A 199 -15.17 -12.48 -27.44
CA LYS A 199 -16.21 -12.87 -28.41
C LYS A 199 -17.61 -12.88 -27.81
N PRO A 200 -17.90 -13.63 -26.72
CA PRO A 200 -19.24 -13.60 -26.10
C PRO A 200 -19.59 -12.21 -25.55
N LEU A 201 -18.64 -11.45 -25.00
CA LEU A 201 -18.90 -10.09 -24.52
C LEU A 201 -19.36 -9.14 -25.64
N CYS A 202 -18.60 -9.08 -26.74
CA CYS A 202 -18.95 -8.23 -27.88
C CYS A 202 -20.27 -8.65 -28.51
N PHE A 203 -20.50 -9.96 -28.62
CA PHE A 203 -21.73 -10.50 -29.19
C PHE A 203 -22.95 -10.17 -28.31
N TYR A 204 -22.82 -10.28 -26.98
CA TYR A 204 -23.91 -9.96 -26.06
C TYR A 204 -24.30 -8.48 -26.12
N LEU A 205 -23.32 -7.57 -26.08
CA LEU A 205 -23.60 -6.13 -26.18
C LEU A 205 -24.26 -5.75 -27.50
N ALA A 206 -23.81 -6.37 -28.59
CA ALA A 206 -24.43 -6.20 -29.88
C ALA A 206 -25.86 -6.76 -29.90
N LEU A 207 -26.10 -7.92 -29.28
CA LEU A 207 -27.41 -8.55 -29.19
C LEU A 207 -28.39 -7.68 -28.39
N VAL A 208 -27.94 -7.11 -27.28
CA VAL A 208 -28.69 -6.14 -26.49
C VAL A 208 -29.07 -4.94 -27.35
N GLU A 209 -28.09 -4.26 -27.95
CA GLU A 209 -28.36 -3.04 -28.75
C GLU A 209 -29.22 -3.33 -29.98
N TYR A 210 -29.03 -4.48 -30.62
CA TYR A 210 -29.85 -4.91 -31.75
C TYR A 210 -31.29 -5.20 -31.33
N CYS A 211 -31.51 -5.96 -30.25
CA CYS A 211 -32.85 -6.31 -29.77
C CYS A 211 -33.57 -5.09 -29.16
N THR A 212 -32.86 -4.12 -28.58
CA THR A 212 -33.47 -2.85 -28.15
C THR A 212 -34.03 -2.06 -29.34
N ASN A 213 -33.34 -2.09 -30.49
CA ASN A 213 -33.76 -1.37 -31.69
C ASN A 213 -34.73 -2.15 -32.58
N ASN A 214 -34.78 -3.47 -32.45
CA ASN A 214 -35.57 -4.38 -33.31
C ASN A 214 -36.34 -5.42 -32.46
N ASP A 215 -37.50 -5.04 -31.92
CA ASP A 215 -38.32 -5.90 -31.04
C ASP A 215 -38.98 -7.09 -31.75
N ASP A 216 -39.31 -6.93 -33.04
CA ASP A 216 -40.17 -7.88 -33.77
C ASP A 216 -39.37 -8.92 -34.59
N VAL A 217 -38.03 -8.88 -34.53
CA VAL A 217 -37.17 -9.72 -35.38
C VAL A 217 -36.82 -11.04 -34.66
N ALA A 218 -37.40 -12.14 -35.12
CA ALA A 218 -37.06 -13.48 -34.64
C ALA A 218 -35.69 -13.94 -35.15
N LEU A 219 -34.72 -14.06 -34.23
CA LEU A 219 -33.35 -14.48 -34.53
C LEU A 219 -33.22 -16.00 -34.46
N SER A 220 -33.13 -16.66 -35.62
CA SER A 220 -33.06 -18.12 -35.68
C SER A 220 -31.63 -18.66 -35.51
N HIS A 221 -31.48 -19.73 -34.72
CA HIS A 221 -30.22 -20.47 -34.55
C HIS A 221 -29.70 -21.15 -35.84
N ASN A 222 -30.59 -21.42 -36.80
CA ASN A 222 -30.27 -22.15 -38.03
C ASN A 222 -29.93 -21.22 -39.21
N LYS A 223 -29.95 -19.90 -39.00
CA LYS A 223 -29.62 -18.90 -40.00
C LYS A 223 -28.36 -18.16 -39.57
N ASP A 224 -27.67 -17.57 -40.54
CA ASP A 224 -26.58 -16.65 -40.23
C ASP A 224 -27.06 -15.47 -39.40
N VAL A 225 -26.17 -14.94 -38.57
CA VAL A 225 -26.42 -13.74 -37.77
C VAL A 225 -26.68 -12.57 -38.73
N PRO A 226 -27.73 -11.75 -38.50
CA PRO A 226 -28.01 -10.58 -39.33
C PRO A 226 -26.80 -9.66 -39.48
N GLY A 227 -26.62 -9.08 -40.67
CA GLY A 227 -25.49 -8.20 -40.98
C GLY A 227 -25.36 -7.03 -40.00
N GLU A 228 -26.46 -6.38 -39.66
CA GLU A 228 -26.50 -5.28 -38.68
C GLU A 228 -26.01 -5.70 -37.29
N LEU A 229 -26.41 -6.88 -36.82
CA LEU A 229 -25.95 -7.43 -35.55
C LEU A 229 -24.44 -7.77 -35.60
N LEU A 230 -23.95 -8.25 -36.73
CA LEU A 230 -22.51 -8.46 -36.95
C LEU A 230 -21.72 -7.14 -36.95
N GLU A 231 -22.27 -6.08 -37.54
CA GLU A 231 -21.65 -4.75 -37.54
C GLU A 231 -21.54 -4.20 -36.12
N LEU A 232 -22.60 -4.30 -35.31
CA LEU A 232 -22.58 -3.93 -33.89
C LEU A 232 -21.55 -4.74 -33.11
N ALA A 233 -21.48 -6.06 -33.31
CA ALA A 233 -20.50 -6.91 -32.63
C ALA A 233 -19.06 -6.55 -33.00
N ASN A 234 -18.82 -6.20 -34.27
CA ASN A 234 -17.52 -5.71 -34.71
C ASN A 234 -17.20 -4.32 -34.12
N LYS A 235 -18.19 -3.42 -34.00
CA LYS A 235 -18.02 -2.10 -33.36
C LYS A 235 -17.53 -2.25 -31.91
N TYR A 236 -18.18 -3.08 -31.10
CA TYR A 236 -17.71 -3.34 -29.73
C TYR A 236 -16.35 -4.03 -29.69
N PHE A 237 -16.06 -4.89 -30.66
CA PHE A 237 -14.75 -5.51 -30.78
C PHE A 237 -13.64 -4.48 -31.04
N TYR A 238 -13.86 -3.51 -31.93
CA TYR A 238 -12.90 -2.41 -32.14
C TYR A 238 -12.75 -1.54 -30.88
N ARG A 239 -13.85 -1.30 -30.16
CA ARG A 239 -13.81 -0.57 -28.89
C ARG A 239 -12.93 -1.27 -27.84
N LEU A 240 -12.99 -2.60 -27.75
CA LEU A 240 -12.09 -3.35 -26.86
C LEU A 240 -10.61 -3.17 -27.24
N ILE A 241 -10.30 -3.10 -28.54
CA ILE A 241 -8.92 -2.86 -29.01
C ILE A 241 -8.46 -1.45 -28.61
N GLU A 242 -9.32 -0.43 -28.77
CA GLU A 242 -9.03 0.94 -28.33
C GLU A 242 -8.74 1.04 -26.83
N LEU A 243 -9.47 0.26 -26.01
CA LEU A 243 -9.26 0.17 -24.57
C LEU A 243 -8.00 -0.63 -24.17
N GLY A 244 -7.23 -1.13 -25.14
CA GLY A 244 -5.95 -1.80 -24.91
C GLY A 244 -6.05 -3.32 -24.71
N HIS A 245 -7.20 -3.94 -24.99
CA HIS A 245 -7.33 -5.40 -24.88
C HIS A 245 -6.62 -6.11 -26.04
N THR A 246 -5.64 -6.96 -25.70
CA THR A 246 -4.88 -7.72 -26.69
C THR A 246 -5.73 -8.79 -27.37
N VAL A 247 -5.72 -8.84 -28.71
CA VAL A 247 -6.46 -9.85 -29.49
C VAL A 247 -5.55 -10.57 -30.47
N ARG A 248 -5.56 -11.91 -30.40
CA ARG A 248 -4.78 -12.77 -31.30
C ARG A 248 -5.41 -12.96 -32.69
N LYS A 249 -6.75 -12.95 -32.79
CA LYS A 249 -7.48 -13.14 -34.06
C LYS A 249 -8.85 -12.46 -34.00
N ARG A 250 -9.27 -11.82 -35.11
CA ARG A 250 -10.62 -11.25 -35.24
C ARG A 250 -11.67 -12.36 -35.05
N PRO A 251 -12.67 -12.17 -34.15
CA PRO A 251 -13.71 -13.16 -33.93
C PRO A 251 -14.62 -13.28 -35.16
N ASN A 252 -14.99 -14.52 -35.50
CA ASN A 252 -16.09 -14.79 -36.42
C ASN A 252 -17.32 -15.13 -35.57
N PHE A 253 -18.34 -14.25 -35.62
CA PHE A 253 -19.55 -14.36 -34.80
C PHE A 253 -20.60 -15.33 -35.35
N ASN A 254 -20.53 -15.73 -36.62
CA ASN A 254 -21.39 -16.77 -37.20
C ASN A 254 -20.96 -18.18 -36.79
N ASN A 255 -19.65 -18.40 -36.61
CA ASN A 255 -19.15 -19.71 -36.19
C ASN A 255 -19.43 -19.95 -34.71
N SER A 256 -19.89 -21.16 -34.34
CA SER A 256 -20.06 -21.58 -32.94
C SER A 256 -20.98 -20.65 -32.14
N LEU A 257 -22.06 -20.18 -32.77
CA LEU A 257 -23.06 -19.30 -32.15
C LEU A 257 -23.63 -19.91 -30.87
N GLU A 258 -24.02 -21.19 -30.92
CA GLU A 258 -24.57 -21.88 -29.75
C GLU A 258 -23.61 -21.88 -28.56
N LYS A 259 -22.33 -22.17 -28.81
CA LYS A 259 -21.29 -22.11 -27.77
C LYS A 259 -21.16 -20.71 -27.18
N THR A 260 -21.20 -19.68 -28.04
CA THR A 260 -21.12 -18.27 -27.62
C THR A 260 -22.32 -17.90 -26.74
N LEU A 261 -23.53 -18.30 -27.13
CA LEU A 261 -24.74 -18.10 -26.34
C LEU A 261 -24.69 -18.87 -25.02
N SER A 262 -24.19 -20.10 -25.00
CA SER A 262 -23.99 -20.88 -23.77
C SER A 262 -23.02 -20.21 -22.79
N GLU A 263 -21.91 -19.64 -23.27
CA GLU A 263 -20.97 -18.90 -22.43
C GLU A 263 -21.62 -17.63 -21.82
N ILE A 264 -22.41 -16.90 -22.61
CA ILE A 264 -23.18 -15.74 -22.14
C ILE A 264 -24.19 -16.17 -21.06
N ARG A 265 -24.98 -17.22 -21.32
CA ARG A 265 -25.97 -17.76 -20.40
C ARG A 265 -25.35 -18.18 -19.07
N ALA A 266 -24.22 -18.90 -19.11
CA ALA A 266 -23.52 -19.34 -17.91
C ALA A 266 -23.04 -18.15 -17.05
N ALA A 267 -22.50 -17.11 -17.69
CA ALA A 267 -22.08 -15.92 -16.96
C ALA A 267 -23.27 -15.13 -16.38
N LEU A 268 -24.38 -15.02 -17.12
CA LEU A 268 -25.61 -14.40 -16.61
C LEU A 268 -26.24 -15.21 -15.47
N ASP A 269 -26.18 -16.55 -15.53
CA ASP A 269 -26.65 -17.42 -14.45
C ASP A 269 -25.88 -17.17 -13.14
N GLU A 270 -24.58 -16.93 -13.26
CA GLU A 270 -23.73 -16.61 -12.12
C GLU A 270 -24.00 -15.18 -11.59
N VAL A 271 -24.12 -14.18 -12.47
CA VAL A 271 -24.41 -12.77 -12.11
C VAL A 271 -25.81 -12.58 -11.52
N LEU A 272 -26.81 -13.30 -12.02
CA LEU A 272 -28.22 -13.17 -11.63
C LEU A 272 -28.65 -14.25 -10.63
N ASN A 273 -27.71 -14.94 -9.99
CA ASN A 273 -28.01 -16.02 -9.05
C ASN A 273 -28.90 -15.56 -7.88
N GLU A 274 -28.69 -14.34 -7.39
CA GLU A 274 -29.45 -13.74 -6.28
C GLU A 274 -30.79 -13.10 -6.72
N CYS A 275 -30.96 -12.85 -8.02
CA CYS A 275 -32.14 -12.21 -8.60
C CYS A 275 -32.69 -13.07 -9.77
N PRO A 276 -33.17 -14.31 -9.50
CA PRO A 276 -33.55 -15.27 -10.54
C PRO A 276 -34.80 -14.88 -11.33
N GLU A 277 -35.72 -14.11 -10.73
CA GLU A 277 -36.96 -13.62 -11.36
C GLU A 277 -36.68 -12.73 -12.59
N GLU A 278 -35.55 -12.01 -12.58
CA GLU A 278 -35.17 -11.05 -13.62
C GLU A 278 -34.40 -11.71 -14.79
N LYS A 279 -34.13 -13.02 -14.71
CA LYS A 279 -33.40 -13.75 -15.76
C LYS A 279 -34.10 -13.64 -17.10
N GLU A 280 -35.43 -13.67 -17.14
CA GLU A 280 -36.20 -13.61 -18.39
C GLU A 280 -35.99 -12.32 -19.21
N LEU A 281 -35.49 -11.24 -18.59
CA LEU A 281 -35.22 -9.97 -19.27
C LEU A 281 -33.88 -9.99 -20.03
N TYR A 282 -32.85 -10.59 -19.44
CA TYR A 282 -31.47 -10.48 -19.89
C TYR A 282 -30.93 -11.73 -20.58
N TYR A 283 -31.64 -12.86 -20.45
CA TYR A 283 -31.19 -14.19 -20.84
C TYR A 283 -31.55 -14.54 -22.28
N PRO A 284 -30.58 -14.86 -23.15
CA PRO A 284 -30.87 -15.39 -24.48
C PRO A 284 -31.58 -16.76 -24.38
N PRO A 285 -32.78 -16.94 -24.96
CA PRO A 285 -33.53 -18.19 -24.85
C PRO A 285 -32.73 -19.39 -25.38
N LYS A 286 -32.79 -20.52 -24.68
CA LYS A 286 -32.20 -21.78 -25.14
C LYS A 286 -33.12 -22.44 -26.16
N ALA A 287 -32.55 -23.03 -27.21
CA ALA A 287 -33.31 -23.90 -28.09
C ALA A 287 -33.75 -25.17 -27.34
N TYR A 288 -35.05 -25.43 -27.25
CA TYR A 288 -35.61 -26.66 -26.67
C TYR A 288 -36.08 -27.61 -27.78
N GLY A 289 -35.70 -28.89 -27.68
CA GLY A 289 -36.09 -29.95 -28.61
C GLY A 289 -34.97 -30.98 -28.86
N GLU A 290 -35.36 -32.21 -29.18
CA GLU A 290 -34.42 -33.29 -29.56
C GLU A 290 -33.63 -32.90 -30.81
N GLY A 291 -32.33 -32.66 -30.63
CA GLY A 291 -31.38 -32.44 -31.71
C GLY A 291 -31.29 -31.00 -32.23
N SER A 292 -30.19 -30.71 -32.92
CA SER A 292 -29.76 -29.38 -33.40
C SER A 292 -30.67 -28.72 -34.44
N ARG A 293 -31.92 -29.18 -34.59
CA ARG A 293 -32.86 -28.79 -35.65
C ARG A 293 -34.19 -28.26 -35.13
N SER A 294 -34.31 -27.87 -33.86
CA SER A 294 -35.52 -27.16 -33.41
C SER A 294 -35.63 -25.84 -34.20
N ARG A 295 -36.71 -25.71 -34.98
CA ARG A 295 -36.88 -24.64 -35.98
C ARG A 295 -37.53 -23.38 -35.44
N LEU A 296 -38.02 -23.42 -34.20
CA LEU A 296 -39.01 -22.46 -33.68
C LEU A 296 -38.47 -21.53 -32.58
N HIS A 297 -37.23 -21.71 -32.13
CA HIS A 297 -36.70 -20.94 -31.01
C HIS A 297 -35.79 -19.81 -31.47
N SER A 298 -36.21 -18.58 -31.14
CA SER A 298 -35.42 -17.36 -31.32
C SER A 298 -34.43 -17.20 -30.18
N TYR A 299 -33.19 -16.77 -30.45
CA TYR A 299 -32.24 -16.38 -29.38
C TYR A 299 -32.30 -14.88 -29.04
N GLY A 300 -33.20 -14.13 -29.68
CA GLY A 300 -33.39 -12.71 -29.41
C GLY A 300 -33.90 -12.44 -28.00
N LEU A 301 -33.52 -11.29 -27.44
CA LEU A 301 -33.89 -10.86 -26.09
C LEU A 301 -35.26 -10.15 -26.13
N ALA A 302 -36.35 -10.92 -26.04
CA ALA A 302 -37.72 -10.44 -26.25
C ALA A 302 -38.17 -9.35 -25.26
N ASN A 303 -37.61 -9.32 -24.05
CA ASN A 303 -38.01 -8.38 -22.99
C ASN A 303 -36.92 -7.35 -22.64
N ILE A 304 -35.88 -7.20 -23.46
CA ILE A 304 -34.72 -6.37 -23.10
C ILE A 304 -35.07 -4.89 -22.88
N ARG A 305 -36.11 -4.37 -23.54
CA ARG A 305 -36.60 -3.00 -23.34
C ARG A 305 -37.16 -2.73 -21.94
N LYS A 306 -37.57 -3.79 -21.22
CA LYS A 306 -38.03 -3.72 -19.83
C LYS A 306 -36.86 -3.82 -18.85
N GLY A 307 -35.70 -4.30 -19.30
CA GLY A 307 -34.47 -4.35 -18.53
C GLY A 307 -33.68 -3.04 -18.62
N ASN A 308 -32.92 -2.74 -17.57
CA ASN A 308 -31.97 -1.64 -17.54
C ASN A 308 -30.56 -2.20 -17.73
N ILE A 309 -29.82 -1.64 -18.69
CA ILE A 309 -28.43 -2.04 -18.95
C ILE A 309 -27.54 -0.80 -18.94
N GLU A 310 -26.50 -0.84 -18.12
CA GLU A 310 -25.46 0.18 -18.08
C GLU A 310 -24.19 -0.35 -18.73
N ILE A 311 -23.61 0.41 -19.67
CA ILE A 311 -22.38 0.03 -20.38
C ILE A 311 -21.27 1.01 -20.01
N ILE A 312 -20.29 0.56 -19.24
CA ILE A 312 -19.10 1.34 -18.87
C ILE A 312 -18.04 1.15 -19.95
N GLY A 313 -17.50 2.27 -20.45
CA GLY A 313 -16.46 2.26 -21.50
C GLY A 313 -16.99 2.17 -22.94
N LYS A 314 -18.29 2.44 -23.16
CA LYS A 314 -18.88 2.56 -24.51
C LYS A 314 -18.17 3.62 -25.35
#